data_AF-A0A523BGV0-F1
#
_entry.id   AF-A0A523BGV0-F1
#
_cell.length_a   1.000
_cell.length_b   1.000
_cell.length_c   1.000
_cell.angle_alpha   90.00
_cell.angle_beta   90.00
_cell.angle_gamma   90.00
#
_symmetry.space_group_name_H-M   'P 1'
#
loop_
_entity.id
_entity.type
_entity.pdbx_description
1 polymer ?
#
loop_
_entity_poly.entity_id
_entity_poly.type
_entity_poly.pdbx_seq_one_letter_code
_entity_poly.pdbx_strand_id
1 'polypeptide(L)'
;MAEMSDRFNKIEEEMEKLKQELKTITQNFNQSIEELKKAIIEVKNSISDIENPFNLLKIISSEEDFQRLKKSTEEKTEKVSEKAIEKEKIEKPEKIEKAPEIEEAVKKIAEITTTSFEAGFSIIKWVWALLDAGFDRDDVLNLSRYCESVGYLPNRSSEYVGYIVDAMSKARLGGLNMEEFMLIIYGAAKASGLKLEMKELEEIAFKLLRKILKKISFEGRQG
;
A
#
# COMPACT_ATOMS: atom_id res chain seq x y z
N MET A 1 -32.22 -54.96 -7.55
CA MET A 1 -33.14 -53.92 -8.07
C MET A 1 -33.48 -52.88 -7.00
N ALA A 2 -33.90 -53.26 -5.78
CA ALA A 2 -34.18 -52.31 -4.70
C ALA A 2 -32.99 -51.38 -4.36
N GLU A 3 -31.79 -51.93 -4.19
CA GLU A 3 -30.59 -51.17 -3.79
C GLU A 3 -30.13 -50.12 -4.82
N MET A 4 -30.43 -50.34 -6.10
CA MET A 4 -30.11 -49.38 -7.18
C MET A 4 -31.13 -48.25 -7.21
N SER A 5 -32.38 -48.52 -6.86
CA SER A 5 -33.43 -47.50 -6.72
C SER A 5 -33.15 -46.58 -5.52
N ASP A 6 -32.66 -47.12 -4.41
CA ASP A 6 -32.34 -46.32 -3.22
C ASP A 6 -31.17 -45.35 -3.47
N ARG A 7 -30.13 -45.80 -4.21
CA ARG A 7 -29.03 -44.92 -4.62
C ARG A 7 -29.48 -43.83 -5.58
N PHE A 8 -30.40 -44.15 -6.50
CA PHE A 8 -30.94 -43.19 -7.45
C PHE A 8 -31.76 -42.09 -6.73
N ASN A 9 -32.61 -42.49 -5.78
CA ASN A 9 -33.39 -41.55 -4.98
C ASN A 9 -32.51 -40.63 -4.12
N LYS A 10 -31.42 -41.17 -3.56
CA LYS A 10 -30.46 -40.35 -2.78
C LYS A 10 -29.72 -39.33 -3.64
N ILE A 11 -29.33 -39.73 -4.86
CA ILE A 11 -28.71 -38.80 -5.83
C ILE A 11 -29.70 -37.71 -6.22
N GLU A 12 -30.98 -38.03 -6.41
CA GLU A 12 -32.01 -37.06 -6.76
C GLU A 12 -32.27 -36.06 -5.62
N GLU A 13 -32.28 -36.50 -4.37
CA GLU A 13 -32.34 -35.62 -3.19
C GLU A 13 -31.11 -34.70 -3.08
N GLU A 14 -29.90 -35.22 -3.33
CA GLU A 14 -28.67 -34.42 -3.31
C GLU A 14 -28.64 -33.40 -4.45
N MET A 15 -29.18 -33.76 -5.63
CA MET A 15 -29.29 -32.86 -6.79
C MET A 15 -30.27 -31.70 -6.52
N GLU A 16 -31.40 -31.99 -5.87
CA GLU A 16 -32.38 -30.95 -5.54
C GLU A 16 -31.87 -30.03 -4.42
N LYS A 17 -31.11 -30.56 -3.44
CA LYS A 17 -30.40 -29.74 -2.45
C LYS A 17 -29.36 -28.82 -3.10
N LEU A 18 -28.53 -29.36 -4.00
CA LEU A 18 -27.52 -28.57 -4.71
C LEU A 18 -28.15 -27.44 -5.54
N LYS A 19 -29.29 -27.72 -6.18
CA LYS A 19 -30.05 -26.73 -6.94
C LYS A 19 -30.62 -25.62 -6.05
N GLN A 20 -31.09 -25.96 -4.85
CA GLN A 20 -31.55 -24.98 -3.87
C GLN A 20 -30.40 -24.13 -3.33
N GLU A 21 -29.24 -24.74 -3.05
CA GLU A 21 -28.03 -24.03 -2.64
C GLU A 21 -27.52 -23.09 -3.73
N LEU A 22 -27.44 -23.54 -4.99
CA LEU A 22 -27.06 -22.69 -6.11
C LEU A 22 -28.01 -21.51 -6.30
N LYS A 23 -29.32 -21.72 -6.14
CA LYS A 23 -30.31 -20.64 -6.20
C LYS A 23 -30.07 -19.62 -5.07
N THR A 24 -29.81 -20.10 -3.86
CA THR A 24 -29.52 -19.26 -2.69
C THR A 24 -28.22 -18.47 -2.89
N ILE A 25 -27.16 -19.11 -3.39
CA ILE A 25 -25.88 -18.46 -3.69
C ILE A 25 -26.07 -17.37 -4.75
N THR A 26 -26.83 -17.65 -5.81
CA THR A 26 -27.10 -16.68 -6.87
C THR A 26 -27.91 -15.47 -6.34
N GLN A 27 -28.87 -15.71 -5.44
CA GLN A 27 -29.63 -14.65 -4.80
C GLN A 27 -28.75 -13.78 -3.88
N ASN A 28 -27.94 -14.41 -3.03
CA ASN A 28 -27.01 -13.71 -2.14
C ASN A 28 -25.98 -12.90 -2.95
N PHE A 29 -25.46 -13.46 -4.05
CA PHE A 29 -24.52 -12.77 -4.93
C PHE A 29 -25.15 -11.54 -5.59
N ASN A 30 -26.38 -11.66 -6.11
CA ASN A 30 -27.11 -10.51 -6.65
C ASN A 30 -27.39 -9.45 -5.58
N GLN A 31 -27.71 -9.87 -4.36
CA GLN A 31 -27.91 -8.94 -3.25
C GLN A 31 -26.62 -8.19 -2.90
N SER A 32 -25.47 -8.88 -2.81
CA SER A 32 -24.18 -8.25 -2.58
C SER A 32 -23.78 -7.29 -3.71
N ILE A 33 -24.15 -7.56 -4.96
CA ILE A 33 -23.95 -6.62 -6.07
C ILE A 33 -24.79 -5.35 -5.88
N GLU A 34 -26.06 -5.48 -5.47
CA GLU A 34 -26.92 -4.31 -5.23
C GLU A 34 -26.43 -3.48 -4.03
N GLU A 35 -25.98 -4.13 -2.96
CA GLU A 35 -25.33 -3.47 -1.83
C GLU A 35 -24.04 -2.74 -2.24
N LEU A 36 -23.21 -3.36 -3.09
CA LEU A 36 -22.00 -2.73 -3.63
C LEU A 36 -22.33 -1.51 -4.52
N LYS A 37 -23.33 -1.63 -5.40
CA LYS A 37 -23.80 -0.50 -6.22
C LYS A 37 -24.28 0.65 -5.34
N LYS A 38 -25.01 0.35 -4.27
CA LYS A 38 -25.47 1.35 -3.30
C LYS A 38 -24.29 2.04 -2.62
N ALA A 39 -23.30 1.28 -2.15
CA ALA A 39 -22.09 1.84 -1.54
C ALA A 39 -21.30 2.74 -2.52
N ILE A 40 -21.21 2.36 -3.79
CA ILE A 40 -20.56 3.20 -4.83
C ILE A 40 -21.32 4.51 -5.03
N ILE A 41 -22.65 4.47 -5.07
CA ILE A 41 -23.48 5.67 -5.18
C ILE A 41 -23.30 6.57 -3.94
N GLU A 42 -23.24 6.00 -2.74
CA GLU A 42 -22.97 6.73 -1.50
C GLU A 42 -21.59 7.40 -1.54
N VAL A 43 -20.53 6.69 -1.97
CA VAL A 43 -19.18 7.27 -2.14
C VAL A 43 -19.20 8.40 -3.17
N LYS A 44 -19.88 8.23 -4.31
CA LYS A 44 -20.02 9.29 -5.32
C LYS A 44 -20.74 10.52 -4.75
N ASN A 45 -21.78 10.30 -3.96
CA ASN A 45 -22.51 11.39 -3.30
C ASN A 45 -21.63 12.10 -2.26
N SER A 46 -20.87 11.37 -1.44
CA SER A 46 -19.91 11.95 -0.50
C SER A 46 -18.78 12.72 -1.19
N ILE A 47 -18.31 12.24 -2.34
CA ILE A 47 -17.35 12.98 -3.19
C ILE A 47 -18.00 14.27 -3.71
N SER A 48 -19.26 14.21 -4.15
CA SER A 48 -20.00 15.40 -4.61
C SER A 48 -20.24 16.40 -3.47
N ASP A 49 -20.44 15.93 -2.24
CA ASP A 49 -20.57 16.77 -1.05
C ASP A 49 -19.24 17.46 -0.68
N ILE A 50 -18.11 16.78 -0.91
CA ILE A 50 -16.75 17.33 -0.72
C ILE A 50 -16.36 18.27 -1.87
N GLU A 51 -16.78 17.96 -3.09
CA GLU A 51 -16.54 18.79 -4.28
C GLU A 51 -17.31 20.11 -4.21
N ASN A 52 -18.39 20.18 -3.42
CA ASN A 52 -19.09 21.43 -3.14
C ASN A 52 -18.26 22.31 -2.18
N PRO A 53 -17.62 23.39 -2.67
CA PRO A 53 -16.74 24.22 -1.84
C PRO A 53 -17.50 24.91 -0.69
N PHE A 54 -18.81 25.10 -0.79
CA PHE A 54 -19.61 25.70 0.27
C PHE A 54 -19.80 24.78 1.48
N ASN A 55 -19.78 23.45 1.29
CA ASN A 55 -19.86 22.50 2.40
C ASN A 55 -18.55 22.48 3.20
N LEU A 56 -17.40 22.57 2.52
CA LEU A 56 -16.10 22.75 3.16
C LEU A 56 -16.03 24.08 3.91
N LEU A 57 -16.55 25.16 3.33
CA LEU A 57 -16.65 26.45 4.00
C LEU A 57 -17.61 26.43 5.19
N LYS A 58 -18.68 25.64 5.16
CA LYS A 58 -19.57 25.46 6.33
C LYS A 58 -18.84 24.76 7.48
N ILE A 59 -18.04 23.75 7.18
CA ILE A 59 -17.22 23.04 8.18
C ILE A 59 -16.12 23.98 8.73
N ILE A 60 -15.45 24.74 7.87
CA ILE A 60 -14.41 25.70 8.28
C ILE A 60 -15.01 26.89 9.03
N SER A 61 -16.16 27.42 8.63
CA SER A 61 -16.88 28.44 9.40
C SER A 61 -17.44 27.91 10.71
N SER A 62 -17.73 26.60 10.82
CA SER A 62 -18.13 25.99 12.09
C SER A 62 -16.97 25.78 13.06
N GLU A 63 -15.71 25.90 12.63
CA GLU A 63 -14.55 25.91 13.53
C GLU A 63 -14.60 27.15 14.46
N GLU A 64 -15.12 28.28 13.99
CA GLU A 64 -15.41 29.45 14.84
C GLU A 64 -16.52 29.14 15.86
N ASP A 65 -17.51 28.31 15.49
CA ASP A 65 -18.57 27.86 16.39
C ASP A 65 -18.09 26.78 17.38
N PHE A 66 -17.11 25.95 17.00
CA PHE A 66 -16.48 24.95 17.87
C PHE A 66 -15.66 25.61 18.99
N GLN A 67 -15.00 26.73 18.69
CA GLN A 67 -14.32 27.55 19.68
C GLN A 67 -15.29 28.31 20.59
N ARG A 68 -16.45 28.72 20.07
CA ARG A 68 -17.54 29.30 20.87
C ARG A 68 -18.20 28.26 21.78
N LEU A 69 -18.36 27.02 21.32
CA LEU A 69 -18.84 25.88 22.10
C LEU A 69 -17.88 25.49 23.23
N LYS A 70 -16.56 25.48 22.98
CA LYS A 70 -15.56 25.31 24.04
C LYS A 70 -15.64 26.39 25.10
N LYS A 71 -15.70 27.68 24.71
CA LYS A 71 -15.83 28.80 25.66
C LYS A 71 -17.17 28.81 26.40
N SER A 72 -18.27 28.39 25.77
CA SER A 72 -19.59 28.36 26.42
C SER A 72 -19.80 27.16 27.35
N THR A 73 -18.90 26.17 27.34
CA THR A 73 -18.95 25.03 28.27
C THR A 73 -18.14 25.29 29.54
N GLU A 74 -17.28 26.32 29.55
CA GLU A 74 -16.41 26.68 30.69
C GLU A 74 -17.03 27.70 31.67
N GLU A 75 -18.23 28.25 31.42
CA GLU A 75 -18.88 29.26 32.28
C GLU A 75 -20.05 28.74 33.15
N LYS A 76 -20.11 27.43 33.45
CA LYS A 76 -21.06 26.88 34.44
C LYS A 76 -20.40 26.03 35.52
N THR A 77 -19.51 26.65 36.30
CA THR A 77 -19.18 26.24 37.68
C THR A 77 -18.54 27.41 38.45
N GLU A 78 -19.33 28.45 38.72
CA GLU A 78 -19.20 29.22 39.98
C GLU A 78 -19.55 28.27 41.14
N LYS A 79 -18.88 28.15 42.28
CA LYS A 79 -17.91 28.93 43.07
C LYS A 79 -17.09 27.89 43.88
N VAL A 80 -15.85 28.12 44.31
CA VAL A 80 -15.50 28.75 45.60
C VAL A 80 -13.97 28.83 45.75
N SER A 81 -13.48 30.03 46.08
CA SER A 81 -12.35 30.40 46.96
C SER A 81 -10.88 30.04 46.63
N GLU A 82 -10.15 31.10 46.26
CA GLU A 82 -8.90 31.62 46.83
C GLU A 82 -7.66 30.74 47.09
N LYS A 83 -6.56 31.25 46.50
CA LYS A 83 -5.18 31.42 47.02
C LYS A 83 -4.13 30.29 46.87
N ALA A 84 -2.96 30.78 46.45
CA ALA A 84 -1.59 30.32 46.74
C ALA A 84 -1.10 29.05 46.00
N ILE A 85 -0.21 29.19 45.01
CA ILE A 85 1.27 29.30 45.11
C ILE A 85 1.95 27.90 45.09
N GLU A 86 2.85 27.76 44.10
CA GLU A 86 4.07 26.95 44.06
C GLU A 86 4.07 25.42 43.84
N LYS A 87 4.97 25.07 42.90
CA LYS A 87 6.03 24.04 42.94
C LYS A 87 5.71 22.59 42.58
N GLU A 88 6.61 22.12 41.70
CA GLU A 88 7.21 20.79 41.59
C GLU A 88 6.31 19.62 41.15
N LYS A 89 6.53 19.05 39.97
CA LYS A 89 7.57 18.06 39.56
C LYS A 89 7.12 16.62 39.88
N ILE A 90 7.18 15.78 38.83
CA ILE A 90 7.22 14.29 38.85
C ILE A 90 5.82 13.69 39.13
N GLU A 91 5.23 12.81 38.33
CA GLU A 91 5.69 11.48 37.92
C GLU A 91 4.75 10.91 36.82
N LYS A 92 5.28 10.20 35.82
CA LYS A 92 4.55 9.19 35.01
C LYS A 92 4.32 7.94 35.90
N PRO A 93 3.57 6.91 35.48
CA PRO A 93 2.50 6.82 34.48
C PRO A 93 1.28 6.01 35.00
N GLU A 94 0.07 6.22 34.47
CA GLU A 94 -0.92 5.13 34.51
C GLU A 94 -1.82 5.11 33.28
N LYS A 95 -2.07 3.87 32.85
CA LYS A 95 -2.68 3.44 31.58
C LYS A 95 -4.13 3.89 31.48
N ILE A 96 -4.53 4.36 30.29
CA ILE A 96 -5.93 4.32 29.86
C ILE A 96 -5.99 3.56 28.53
N GLU A 97 -6.96 2.67 28.48
CA GLU A 97 -7.17 1.57 27.56
C GLU A 97 -7.39 1.98 26.10
N LYS A 98 -6.98 1.07 25.21
CA LYS A 98 -7.16 1.11 23.76
C LYS A 98 -8.65 1.14 23.38
N ALA A 99 -9.04 2.12 22.57
CA ALA A 99 -10.13 1.96 21.61
C ALA A 99 -9.54 1.44 20.27
N PRO A 100 -10.03 0.33 19.71
CA PRO A 100 -9.37 -0.40 18.62
C PRO A 100 -9.56 0.20 17.21
N GLU A 101 -10.38 1.23 17.02
CA GLU A 101 -10.83 1.65 15.67
C GLU A 101 -9.93 2.67 14.97
N ILE A 102 -9.03 3.36 15.68
CA ILE A 102 -8.18 4.40 15.05
C ILE A 102 -6.88 3.78 14.48
N GLU A 103 -6.38 2.69 15.07
CA GLU A 103 -5.16 2.02 14.58
C GLU A 103 -5.37 1.29 13.25
N GLU A 104 -6.58 0.80 12.96
CA GLU A 104 -6.86 0.03 11.74
C GLU A 104 -7.06 0.91 10.50
N ALA A 105 -7.69 2.07 10.67
CA ALA A 105 -7.88 3.05 9.59
C ALA A 105 -6.56 3.75 9.22
N VAL A 106 -5.70 4.04 10.20
CA VAL A 106 -4.37 4.62 9.97
C VAL A 106 -3.43 3.59 9.33
N LYS A 107 -3.55 2.29 9.69
CA LYS A 107 -2.81 1.22 9.00
C LYS A 107 -3.23 1.05 7.55
N LYS A 108 -4.53 1.10 7.22
CA LYS A 108 -4.99 1.00 5.82
C LYS A 108 -4.56 2.19 4.96
N ILE A 109 -4.52 3.41 5.51
CA ILE A 109 -4.03 4.60 4.80
C ILE A 109 -2.49 4.59 4.68
N ALA A 110 -1.78 4.08 5.68
CA ALA A 110 -0.34 3.86 5.61
C ALA A 110 0.01 2.77 4.57
N GLU A 111 -0.76 1.68 4.50
CA GLU A 111 -0.58 0.61 3.49
C GLU A 111 -0.81 1.09 2.05
N ILE A 112 -1.72 2.05 1.83
CA ILE A 112 -1.97 2.65 0.50
C ILE A 112 -0.88 3.65 0.08
N THR A 113 -0.12 4.21 1.02
CA THR A 113 0.94 5.20 0.75
C THR A 113 2.35 4.64 0.84
N THR A 114 2.53 3.47 1.45
CA THR A 114 3.76 2.70 1.31
C THR A 114 3.71 1.96 -0.02
N THR A 115 4.18 2.58 -1.11
CA THR A 115 4.85 1.78 -2.13
C THR A 115 5.90 0.97 -1.39
N SER A 116 5.65 -0.32 -1.18
CA SER A 116 6.60 -1.16 -0.46
C SER A 116 7.94 -1.05 -1.16
N PHE A 117 9.02 -1.02 -0.40
CA PHE A 117 10.36 -0.94 -0.97
C PHE A 117 10.60 -2.06 -2.02
N GLU A 118 9.97 -3.22 -1.81
CA GLU A 118 9.90 -4.34 -2.75
C GLU A 118 9.21 -3.97 -4.08
N ALA A 119 8.15 -3.17 -4.06
CA ALA A 119 7.54 -2.62 -5.27
C ALA A 119 8.51 -1.69 -6.02
N GLY A 120 9.28 -0.87 -5.29
CA GLY A 120 10.33 -0.04 -5.87
C GLY A 120 11.43 -0.85 -6.56
N PHE A 121 11.88 -1.93 -5.92
CA PHE A 121 12.83 -2.85 -6.56
C PHE A 121 12.24 -3.56 -7.76
N SER A 122 10.98 -3.99 -7.68
CA SER A 122 10.30 -4.66 -8.79
C SER A 122 10.21 -3.76 -10.02
N ILE A 123 9.91 -2.47 -9.83
CA ILE A 123 9.94 -1.47 -10.91
C ILE A 123 11.35 -1.34 -11.49
N ILE A 124 12.38 -1.31 -10.64
CA ILE A 124 13.78 -1.27 -11.09
C ILE A 124 14.11 -2.49 -11.97
N LYS A 125 13.75 -3.70 -11.54
CA LYS A 125 13.99 -4.93 -12.31
C LYS A 125 13.24 -4.90 -13.65
N TRP A 126 12.00 -4.41 -13.62
CA TRP A 126 11.15 -4.33 -14.79
C TRP A 126 11.72 -3.37 -15.85
N VAL A 127 12.09 -2.15 -15.45
CA VAL A 127 12.72 -1.18 -16.37
C VAL A 127 14.03 -1.72 -16.92
N TRP A 128 14.85 -2.35 -16.06
CA TRP A 128 16.13 -2.91 -16.50
C TRP A 128 15.96 -3.99 -17.56
N ALA A 129 14.98 -4.89 -17.39
CA ALA A 129 14.69 -5.96 -18.34
C ALA A 129 14.26 -5.43 -19.72
N LEU A 130 13.50 -4.33 -19.76
CA LEU A 130 13.12 -3.72 -21.03
C LEU A 130 14.30 -3.06 -21.72
N LEU A 131 15.15 -2.37 -20.97
CA LEU A 131 16.37 -1.80 -21.52
C LEU A 131 17.33 -2.92 -22.02
N ASP A 132 17.35 -4.08 -21.38
CA ASP A 132 18.09 -5.27 -21.85
C ASP A 132 17.51 -5.86 -23.13
N ALA A 133 16.18 -5.77 -23.31
CA ALA A 133 15.52 -6.17 -24.54
C ALA A 133 15.73 -5.18 -25.71
N GLY A 134 16.38 -4.04 -25.46
CA GLY A 134 16.71 -3.04 -26.47
C GLY A 134 15.65 -1.95 -26.66
N PHE A 135 14.66 -1.85 -25.77
CA PHE A 135 13.70 -0.76 -25.79
C PHE A 135 14.36 0.56 -25.42
N ASP A 136 13.94 1.64 -26.07
CA ASP A 136 14.38 2.98 -25.72
C ASP A 136 13.56 3.61 -24.59
N ARG A 137 13.88 4.84 -24.24
CA ARG A 137 13.20 5.58 -23.17
C ARG A 137 11.70 5.73 -23.43
N ASP A 138 11.33 6.09 -24.65
CA ASP A 138 9.96 6.42 -25.00
C ASP A 138 9.11 5.14 -25.08
N ASP A 139 9.69 4.06 -25.60
CA ASP A 139 9.09 2.72 -25.58
C ASP A 139 8.79 2.26 -24.15
N VAL A 140 9.77 2.36 -23.24
CA VAL A 140 9.63 1.97 -21.83
C VAL A 140 8.54 2.80 -21.14
N LEU A 141 8.50 4.10 -21.40
CA LEU A 141 7.47 4.99 -20.86
C LEU A 141 6.07 4.62 -21.37
N ASN A 142 5.92 4.47 -22.68
CA ASN A 142 4.64 4.12 -23.28
C ASN A 142 4.14 2.74 -22.80
N LEU A 143 5.05 1.76 -22.72
CA LEU A 143 4.72 0.44 -22.20
C LEU A 143 4.33 0.50 -20.72
N SER A 144 5.01 1.32 -19.92
CA SER A 144 4.68 1.48 -18.49
C SER A 144 3.27 2.06 -18.29
N ARG A 145 2.88 3.05 -19.11
CA ARG A 145 1.53 3.64 -19.07
C ARG A 145 0.46 2.63 -19.48
N TYR A 146 0.72 1.86 -20.55
CA TYR A 146 -0.18 0.80 -20.98
C TYR A 146 -0.33 -0.26 -19.88
N CYS A 147 0.78 -0.77 -19.34
CA CYS A 147 0.79 -1.77 -18.28
C CYS A 147 0.11 -1.27 -16.99
N GLU A 148 0.23 0.02 -16.66
CA GLU A 148 -0.52 0.62 -15.55
C GLU A 148 -2.03 0.67 -15.84
N SER A 149 -2.43 1.10 -17.05
CA SER A 149 -3.86 1.20 -17.42
C SER A 149 -4.60 -0.13 -17.44
N VAL A 150 -3.89 -1.24 -17.71
CA VAL A 150 -4.42 -2.60 -17.75
C VAL A 150 -4.26 -3.33 -16.40
N GLY A 151 -3.49 -2.77 -15.47
CA GLY A 151 -3.28 -3.35 -14.13
C GLY A 151 -2.14 -4.38 -14.04
N TYR A 152 -1.22 -4.42 -15.02
CA TYR A 152 0.01 -5.21 -14.94
C TYR A 152 1.10 -4.57 -14.06
N LEU A 153 0.99 -3.27 -13.82
CA LEU A 153 1.85 -2.52 -12.90
C LEU A 153 0.99 -1.87 -11.80
N PRO A 154 1.52 -1.69 -10.59
CA PRO A 154 0.86 -0.91 -9.55
C PRO A 154 0.52 0.50 -10.03
N ASN A 155 -0.53 1.09 -9.45
CA ASN A 155 -0.89 2.48 -9.73
C ASN A 155 0.31 3.41 -9.53
N ARG A 156 0.42 4.42 -10.39
CA ARG A 156 1.48 5.43 -10.41
C ARG A 156 2.87 4.91 -10.83
N SER A 157 3.00 3.64 -11.22
CA SER A 157 4.29 3.09 -11.63
C SER A 157 4.88 3.79 -12.85
N SER A 158 4.07 4.24 -13.80
CA SER A 158 4.57 4.92 -15.01
C SER A 158 5.29 6.24 -14.68
N GLU A 159 4.86 6.96 -13.64
CA GLU A 159 5.58 8.14 -13.14
C GLU A 159 6.95 7.75 -12.57
N TYR A 160 6.99 6.72 -11.73
CA TYR A 160 8.24 6.23 -11.13
C TYR A 160 9.23 5.71 -12.17
N VAL A 161 8.74 5.01 -13.19
CA VAL A 161 9.53 4.57 -14.35
C VAL A 161 10.16 5.78 -15.05
N GLY A 162 9.40 6.87 -15.24
CA GLY A 162 9.91 8.09 -15.85
C GLY A 162 11.04 8.76 -15.07
N TYR A 163 11.04 8.67 -13.74
CA TYR A 163 12.12 9.23 -12.92
C TYR A 163 13.44 8.44 -13.03
N ILE A 164 13.37 7.13 -13.32
CA ILE A 164 14.54 6.25 -13.21
C ILE A 164 15.11 5.80 -14.56
N VAL A 165 14.31 5.78 -15.62
CA VAL A 165 14.71 5.24 -16.93
C VAL A 165 15.96 5.93 -17.52
N ASP A 166 16.07 7.26 -17.36
CA ASP A 166 17.24 8.02 -17.83
C ASP A 166 18.50 7.71 -17.00
N ALA A 167 18.33 7.58 -15.68
CA ALA A 167 19.43 7.24 -14.79
C ALA A 167 19.95 5.82 -15.06
N MET A 168 19.06 4.86 -15.27
CA MET A 168 19.43 3.49 -15.64
C MET A 168 20.11 3.42 -17.00
N SER A 169 19.57 4.12 -18.00
CA SER A 169 20.17 4.16 -19.33
C SER A 169 21.61 4.67 -19.29
N LYS A 170 21.85 5.74 -18.51
CA LYS A 170 23.20 6.27 -18.27
C LYS A 170 24.09 5.30 -17.48
N ALA A 171 23.54 4.66 -16.45
CA ALA A 171 24.29 3.68 -15.66
C ALA A 171 24.76 2.49 -16.50
N ARG A 172 23.89 1.98 -17.40
CA ARG A 172 24.22 0.91 -18.35
C ARG A 172 25.32 1.31 -19.31
N LEU A 173 25.25 2.53 -19.87
CA LEU A 173 26.32 3.07 -20.71
C LEU A 173 27.64 3.21 -19.95
N GLY A 174 27.57 3.49 -18.65
CA GLY A 174 28.72 3.49 -17.74
C GLY A 174 29.24 2.10 -17.36
N GLY A 175 28.65 1.03 -17.87
CA GLY A 175 29.08 -0.36 -17.63
C GLY A 175 28.59 -0.98 -16.32
N LEU A 176 27.67 -0.31 -15.60
CA LEU A 176 27.08 -0.91 -14.39
C LEU A 176 26.16 -2.07 -14.77
N ASN A 177 26.26 -3.16 -14.01
CA ASN A 177 25.24 -4.20 -14.02
C ASN A 177 24.07 -3.86 -13.08
N MET A 178 23.00 -4.63 -13.22
CA MET A 178 21.77 -4.45 -12.46
C MET A 178 22.01 -4.56 -10.94
N GLU A 179 22.83 -5.52 -10.51
CA GLU A 179 23.14 -5.75 -9.11
C GLU A 179 23.91 -4.57 -8.49
N GLU A 180 24.91 -4.03 -9.20
CA GLU A 180 25.66 -2.84 -8.81
C GLU A 180 24.76 -1.61 -8.73
N PHE A 181 23.90 -1.42 -9.72
CA PHE A 181 22.95 -0.31 -9.73
C PHE A 181 21.97 -0.38 -8.55
N MET A 182 21.43 -1.56 -8.25
CA MET A 182 20.56 -1.78 -7.09
C MET A 182 21.27 -1.52 -5.76
N LEU A 183 22.54 -1.92 -5.63
CA LEU A 183 23.34 -1.65 -4.43
C LEU A 183 23.62 -0.17 -4.22
N ILE A 184 23.80 0.61 -5.30
CA ILE A 184 23.97 2.06 -5.22
C ILE A 184 22.69 2.73 -4.71
N ILE A 185 21.53 2.36 -5.25
CA ILE A 185 20.24 2.88 -4.78
C ILE A 185 20.03 2.53 -3.30
N TYR A 186 20.33 1.30 -2.92
CA TYR A 186 20.26 0.89 -1.53
C TYR A 186 21.21 1.70 -0.64
N GLY A 187 22.46 1.88 -1.06
CA GLY A 187 23.45 2.67 -0.34
C GLY A 187 22.98 4.11 -0.12
N ALA A 188 22.39 4.72 -1.15
CA ALA A 188 21.78 6.04 -1.06
C ALA A 188 20.60 6.07 -0.08
N ALA A 189 19.67 5.11 -0.19
CA ALA A 189 18.51 5.02 0.70
C ALA A 189 18.91 4.81 2.17
N LYS A 190 19.92 3.98 2.44
CA LYS A 190 20.48 3.78 3.78
C LYS A 190 21.16 5.05 4.30
N ALA A 191 21.90 5.76 3.46
CA ALA A 191 22.50 7.05 3.83
C ALA A 191 21.43 8.11 4.15
N SER A 192 20.25 8.02 3.53
CA SER A 192 19.07 8.82 3.86
C SER A 192 18.38 8.42 5.17
N GLY A 193 18.87 7.42 5.90
CA GLY A 193 18.35 7.01 7.20
C GLY A 193 17.18 6.03 7.14
N LEU A 194 16.86 5.46 5.96
CA LEU A 194 15.82 4.45 5.84
C LEU A 194 16.32 3.11 6.43
N LYS A 195 15.53 2.55 7.36
CA LYS A 195 15.76 1.21 7.90
C LYS A 195 15.21 0.19 6.92
N LEU A 196 16.07 -0.33 6.07
CA LEU A 196 15.73 -1.30 5.03
C LEU A 196 15.97 -2.72 5.52
N GLU A 197 14.99 -3.61 5.34
CA GLU A 197 15.19 -5.05 5.60
C GLU A 197 16.18 -5.64 4.59
N MET A 198 17.16 -6.38 5.10
CA MET A 198 18.38 -6.75 4.38
C MET A 198 18.29 -8.02 3.53
N LYS A 199 17.15 -8.72 3.50
CA LYS A 199 17.09 -10.10 2.98
C LYS A 199 17.45 -10.21 1.49
N GLU A 200 16.81 -9.43 0.62
CA GLU A 200 17.11 -9.48 -0.83
C GLU A 200 18.49 -8.89 -1.14
N LEU A 201 18.96 -7.94 -0.34
CA LEU A 201 20.26 -7.30 -0.54
C LEU A 201 21.43 -8.18 -0.16
N GLU A 202 21.31 -8.94 0.94
CA GLU A 202 22.34 -9.91 1.34
C GLU A 202 22.60 -10.87 0.18
N GLU A 203 21.56 -11.39 -0.46
CA GLU A 203 21.73 -12.25 -1.63
C GLU A 203 22.45 -11.56 -2.80
N ILE A 204 22.10 -10.31 -3.11
CA ILE A 204 22.72 -9.53 -4.18
C ILE A 204 24.20 -9.26 -3.85
N ALA A 205 24.49 -8.83 -2.62
CA ALA A 205 25.84 -8.58 -2.14
C ALA A 205 26.68 -9.87 -2.15
N PHE A 206 26.14 -10.98 -1.67
CA PHE A 206 26.82 -12.29 -1.71
C PHE A 206 27.06 -12.76 -3.15
N LYS A 207 26.13 -12.53 -4.09
CA LYS A 207 26.31 -12.86 -5.51
C LYS A 207 27.47 -12.07 -6.11
N LEU A 208 27.55 -10.75 -5.88
CA LEU A 208 28.67 -9.94 -6.37
C LEU A 208 30.00 -10.30 -5.72
N LEU A 209 30.03 -10.51 -4.39
CA LEU A 209 31.23 -10.96 -3.70
C LEU A 209 31.73 -12.30 -4.24
N ARG A 210 30.83 -13.27 -4.49
CA ARG A 210 31.18 -14.54 -5.12
C ARG A 210 31.71 -14.35 -6.54
N LYS A 211 31.14 -13.43 -7.33
CA LYS A 211 31.61 -13.11 -8.69
C LYS A 211 33.03 -12.54 -8.66
N ILE A 212 33.31 -11.63 -7.73
CA ILE A 212 34.65 -11.04 -7.51
C ILE A 212 35.64 -12.13 -7.07
N LEU A 213 35.30 -12.94 -6.06
CA LEU A 213 36.14 -14.03 -5.58
C LEU A 213 36.44 -15.08 -6.66
N LYS A 214 35.44 -15.42 -7.49
CA LYS A 214 35.63 -16.29 -8.66
C LYS A 214 36.61 -15.68 -9.66
N LYS A 215 36.51 -14.37 -9.94
CA LYS A 215 37.41 -13.70 -10.88
C LYS A 215 38.86 -13.70 -10.36
N ILE A 216 39.07 -13.36 -9.08
CA ILE A 216 40.39 -13.36 -8.43
C ILE A 216 41.01 -14.77 -8.39
N SER A 217 40.21 -15.79 -8.04
CA SER A 217 40.69 -17.18 -8.01
C SER A 217 41.00 -17.76 -9.39
N PHE A 218 40.47 -17.18 -10.47
CA PHE A 218 40.77 -17.57 -11.85
C PHE A 218 42.04 -16.88 -12.37
N GLU A 219 42.22 -15.60 -12.06
CA GLU A 219 43.45 -14.85 -12.38
C GLU A 219 44.68 -15.42 -11.64
N GLY A 220 44.52 -15.89 -10.39
CA GLY A 220 45.60 -16.56 -9.63
C GLY A 220 45.98 -17.97 -10.10
N ARG A 221 45.26 -18.58 -11.06
CA ARG A 221 45.62 -19.88 -11.67
C ARG A 221 46.26 -19.78 -13.05
N GLN A 222 46.28 -18.59 -13.65
CA GLN A 222 46.89 -18.34 -14.95
C GLN A 222 48.26 -17.62 -14.85
N GLY A 223 48.73 -17.35 -13.64
CA GLY A 223 50.06 -16.80 -13.34
C GLY A 223 51.06 -17.87 -12.89
#